data_AF-A0A661IEI6-F1
#
_entry.id   AF-A0A661IEI6-F1
#
_cell.length_a   1.000
_cell.length_b   1.000
_cell.length_c   1.000
_cell.angle_alpha   90.00
_cell.angle_beta   90.00
_cell.angle_gamma   90.00
#
_symmetry.space_group_name_H-M   'P 1'
#
loop_
_entity.id
_entity.type
_entity.pdbx_description
1 polymer ?
#
loop_
_entity_poly.entity_id
_entity_poly.type
_entity_poly.pdbx_seq_one_letter_code
_entity_poly.pdbx_strand_id
1 'polypeptide(L)'
;MKYFIFLLLCVSLSAKDVAFVKSVEGLVEARLVSVVTMVKKDDILEEKMVIQTKENSKITIVFNDDSTLILGPNSILALEKYVFKPVNSEFDFKLDLQTGSASFESGKIGELSPKDFTLKTPNGIVGIRGTKFFVKVK
;
A
#
# COMPACT_ATOMS: atom_id res chain seq x y z
N MET A 1 -51.90 4.36 -4.24
CA MET A 1 -51.42 4.84 -5.55
C MET A 1 -50.54 6.03 -5.28
N LYS A 2 -49.25 6.10 -5.60
CA LYS A 2 -48.41 5.43 -6.60
C LYS A 2 -46.96 5.56 -6.09
N TYR A 3 -46.15 4.55 -6.42
CA TYR A 3 -44.68 4.45 -6.53
C TYR A 3 -43.88 5.74 -6.27
N PHE A 4 -42.63 5.70 -5.82
CA PHE A 4 -41.53 5.41 -6.75
C PHE A 4 -40.17 5.59 -6.06
N ILE A 5 -39.29 4.61 -6.28
CA ILE A 5 -37.83 4.68 -6.33
C ILE A 5 -37.05 4.75 -4.99
N PHE A 6 -36.71 3.55 -4.52
CA PHE A 6 -35.55 3.32 -3.67
C PHE A 6 -34.31 3.32 -4.60
N LEU A 7 -33.68 4.49 -4.71
CA LEU A 7 -32.46 4.70 -5.47
C LEU A 7 -31.31 3.95 -4.76
N LEU A 8 -31.02 2.74 -5.22
CA LEU A 8 -29.82 1.99 -4.81
C LEU A 8 -28.60 2.76 -5.34
N LEU A 9 -28.04 3.62 -4.49
CA LEU A 9 -26.78 4.30 -4.71
C LEU A 9 -25.67 3.23 -4.72
N CYS A 10 -25.44 2.60 -5.87
CA CYS A 10 -24.26 1.78 -6.09
C CYS A 10 -23.09 2.76 -6.13
N VAL A 11 -22.48 3.01 -4.97
CA VAL A 11 -21.22 3.76 -4.89
C VAL A 11 -20.21 2.92 -5.66
N SER A 12 -19.90 3.32 -6.89
CA SER A 12 -18.82 2.77 -7.68
C SER A 12 -17.52 3.11 -6.95
N LEU A 13 -17.09 2.19 -6.09
CA LEU A 13 -15.75 2.24 -5.52
C LEU A 13 -14.81 1.93 -6.68
N SER A 14 -14.27 2.98 -7.30
CA SER A 14 -13.26 2.84 -8.34
C SER A 14 -12.02 2.22 -7.72
N ALA A 15 -11.82 0.93 -7.97
CA ALA A 15 -10.54 0.27 -7.80
C ALA A 15 -9.50 1.05 -8.59
N LYS A 16 -8.43 1.49 -7.93
CA LYS A 16 -7.33 2.19 -8.58
C LYS A 16 -6.08 1.35 -8.39
N ASP A 17 -5.54 0.89 -9.51
CA ASP A 17 -4.31 0.10 -9.56
C ASP A 17 -3.12 1.00 -9.19
N VAL A 18 -2.40 0.65 -8.13
CA VAL A 18 -1.35 1.50 -7.56
C VAL A 18 0.02 0.83 -7.50
N ALA A 19 0.05 -0.50 -7.48
CA ALA A 19 1.27 -1.28 -7.43
C ALA A 19 1.07 -2.68 -8.00
N PHE A 20 2.18 -3.38 -8.28
CA PHE A 20 2.19 -4.79 -8.62
C PHE A 20 3.13 -5.58 -7.70
N VAL A 21 2.86 -6.88 -7.60
CA VAL A 21 3.61 -7.78 -6.73
C VAL A 21 4.75 -8.44 -7.51
N LYS A 22 5.98 -8.03 -7.23
CA LYS A 22 7.19 -8.54 -7.90
C LYS A 22 7.55 -9.96 -7.45
N SER A 23 7.41 -10.26 -6.15
CA SER A 23 7.68 -11.59 -5.62
C SER A 23 6.88 -11.87 -4.34
N VAL A 24 6.50 -13.12 -4.14
CA VAL A 24 5.88 -13.62 -2.92
C VAL A 24 6.61 -14.90 -2.50
N GLU A 25 6.98 -14.95 -1.23
CA GLU A 25 7.51 -16.13 -0.55
C GLU A 25 6.58 -16.41 0.64
N GLY A 26 6.13 -17.65 0.81
CA GLY A 26 5.22 -18.03 1.89
C GLY A 26 3.76 -17.58 1.68
N LEU A 27 3.08 -17.29 2.78
CA LEU A 27 1.66 -16.93 2.82
C LEU A 27 1.49 -15.42 3.02
N VAL A 28 0.90 -14.78 2.02
CA VAL A 28 0.61 -13.35 2.03
C VAL A 28 -0.85 -13.13 1.67
N GLU A 29 -1.53 -12.37 2.51
CA GLU A 29 -2.94 -12.02 2.38
C GLU A 29 -3.05 -10.51 2.13
N ALA A 30 -3.93 -10.11 1.23
CA ALA A 30 -4.37 -8.73 1.08
C ALA A 30 -5.85 -8.65 1.47
N ARG A 31 -6.19 -7.62 2.23
CA ARG A 31 -7.57 -7.32 2.62
C ARG A 31 -7.98 -6.00 2.04
N LEU A 32 -9.03 -5.99 1.21
CA LEU A 32 -9.71 -4.79 0.76
C LEU A 32 -11.11 -4.78 1.38
N VAL A 33 -11.37 -3.82 2.27
CA VAL A 33 -12.63 -3.73 3.01
C VAL A 33 -12.92 -5.05 3.77
N SER A 34 -13.84 -5.87 3.27
CA SER A 34 -14.24 -7.16 3.87
C SER A 34 -13.78 -8.37 3.06
N VAL A 35 -13.08 -8.16 1.95
CA VAL A 35 -12.61 -9.25 1.07
C VAL A 35 -11.15 -9.52 1.38
N VAL A 36 -10.82 -10.77 1.68
CA VAL A 36 -9.45 -11.25 1.88
C VAL A 36 -9.07 -12.12 0.68
N THR A 37 -7.93 -11.82 0.08
CA THR A 37 -7.37 -12.56 -1.05
C THR A 37 -5.95 -13.03 -0.74
N MET A 38 -5.59 -14.19 -1.29
CA MET A 38 -4.21 -14.66 -1.26
C MET A 38 -3.44 -13.94 -2.37
N VAL A 39 -2.35 -13.27 -1.99
CA VAL A 39 -1.52 -12.52 -2.92
C VAL A 39 -0.55 -13.46 -3.62
N LYS A 40 -0.44 -13.31 -4.93
CA LYS A 40 0.48 -14.04 -5.80
C LYS A 40 1.39 -13.06 -6.53
N LYS A 41 2.44 -13.62 -7.13
CA LYS A 41 3.30 -12.88 -8.04
C LYS A 41 2.46 -12.33 -9.20
N ASP A 42 2.79 -11.11 -9.62
CA ASP A 42 2.16 -10.35 -10.71
C ASP A 42 0.73 -9.87 -10.41
N ASP A 43 0.21 -10.10 -9.19
CA ASP A 43 -1.04 -9.50 -8.74
C ASP A 43 -0.92 -7.96 -8.69
N ILE A 44 -2.03 -7.30 -9.00
CA ILE A 44 -2.17 -5.84 -8.86
C ILE A 44 -2.77 -5.53 -7.50
N LEU A 45 -2.21 -4.50 -6.85
CA LEU A 45 -2.69 -3.98 -5.58
C LEU A 45 -3.41 -2.66 -5.80
N GLU A 46 -4.43 -2.45 -4.96
CA GLU A 46 -5.26 -1.25 -4.96
C GLU A 46 -5.00 -0.41 -3.70
N GLU A 47 -5.39 0.86 -3.76
CA GLU A 47 -5.42 1.71 -2.56
C GLU A 47 -6.32 1.12 -1.46
N LYS A 48 -6.03 1.46 -0.19
CA LYS A 48 -6.78 1.05 1.00
C LYS A 48 -6.72 -0.46 1.31
N MET A 49 -5.88 -1.20 0.60
CA MET A 49 -5.56 -2.58 0.95
C MET A 49 -4.70 -2.65 2.21
N VAL A 50 -4.95 -3.68 3.02
CA VAL A 50 -4.08 -4.09 4.14
C VAL A 50 -3.39 -5.38 3.77
N ILE A 51 -2.06 -5.37 3.78
CA ILE A 51 -1.21 -6.49 3.39
C ILE A 51 -0.68 -7.14 4.66
N GLN A 52 -0.87 -8.45 4.77
CA GLN A 52 -0.45 -9.25 5.90
C GLN A 52 0.46 -10.39 5.43
N THR A 53 1.67 -10.45 5.99
CA THR A 53 2.58 -11.58 5.80
C THR A 53 2.53 -12.48 7.03
N LYS A 54 2.45 -13.80 6.83
CA LYS A 54 2.53 -14.77 7.92
C LYS A 54 3.99 -15.00 8.34
N GLU A 55 4.20 -15.99 9.21
CA GLU A 55 5.53 -16.49 9.54
C GLU A 55 6.25 -16.98 8.28
N ASN A 56 7.58 -16.84 8.23
CA ASN A 56 8.43 -17.24 7.10
C ASN A 56 7.96 -16.72 5.73
N SER A 57 7.25 -15.60 5.72
CA SER A 57 6.66 -15.03 4.52
C SER A 57 7.29 -13.67 4.21
N LYS A 58 7.40 -13.36 2.92
CA LYS A 58 7.99 -12.13 2.40
C LYS A 58 7.30 -11.73 1.11
N ILE A 59 7.09 -10.44 0.92
CA ILE A 59 6.54 -9.90 -0.32
C ILE A 59 7.38 -8.71 -0.78
N THR A 60 7.59 -8.61 -2.08
CA THR A 60 8.18 -7.43 -2.74
C THR A 60 7.12 -6.79 -3.63
N ILE A 61 6.86 -5.51 -3.39
CA ILE A 61 5.85 -4.70 -4.07
C ILE A 61 6.57 -3.57 -4.79
N VAL A 62 6.17 -3.31 -6.03
CA VAL A 62 6.67 -2.18 -6.82
C VAL A 62 5.49 -1.28 -7.17
N PHE A 63 5.59 0.00 -6.81
CA PHE A 63 4.55 0.99 -7.05
C PHE A 63 4.74 1.68 -8.40
N ASN A 64 3.69 2.35 -8.88
CA ASN A 64 3.72 3.04 -10.16
C ASN A 64 4.71 4.22 -10.24
N ASP A 65 5.26 4.68 -9.10
CA ASP A 65 6.30 5.71 -9.02
C ASP A 65 7.72 5.11 -9.04
N ASP A 66 7.85 3.80 -9.28
CA ASP A 66 9.08 3.00 -9.23
C ASP A 66 9.65 2.78 -7.81
N SER A 67 8.92 3.17 -6.76
CA SER A 67 9.32 2.80 -5.39
C SER A 67 9.15 1.31 -5.14
N THR A 68 10.00 0.76 -4.27
CA THR A 68 9.96 -0.65 -3.88
C THR A 68 9.74 -0.78 -2.38
N LEU A 69 8.74 -1.59 -2.00
CA LEU A 69 8.45 -1.96 -0.62
C LEU A 69 8.63 -3.47 -0.47
N ILE A 70 9.41 -3.87 0.53
CA ILE A 70 9.58 -5.27 0.92
C ILE A 70 9.02 -5.42 2.34
N LEU A 71 8.07 -6.34 2.52
CA LEU A 71 7.58 -6.72 3.85
C LEU A 71 8.21 -8.04 4.27
N GLY A 72 8.73 -8.08 5.49
CA GLY A 72 9.25 -9.30 6.11
C GLY A 72 8.16 -10.10 6.81
N PRO A 73 8.52 -11.16 7.55
CA PRO A 73 7.57 -12.02 8.26
C PRO A 73 6.75 -11.27 9.30
N ASN A 74 5.54 -11.77 9.58
CA ASN A 74 4.64 -11.26 10.62
C ASN A 74 4.38 -9.76 10.51
N SER A 75 4.23 -9.25 9.28
CA SER A 75 4.00 -7.83 9.04
C SER A 75 2.54 -7.56 8.73
N ILE A 76 2.04 -6.42 9.20
CA ILE A 76 0.74 -5.87 8.83
C ILE A 76 0.97 -4.43 8.39
N LEU A 77 0.71 -4.15 7.11
CA LEU A 77 0.89 -2.83 6.53
C LEU A 77 -0.37 -2.40 5.78
N ALA A 78 -0.89 -1.21 6.07
CA ALA A 78 -1.97 -0.58 5.34
C ALA A 78 -1.44 0.39 4.29
N LEU A 79 -1.95 0.29 3.07
CA LEU A 79 -1.77 1.29 2.02
C LEU A 79 -2.88 2.34 2.15
N GLU A 80 -2.69 3.30 3.05
CA GLU A 80 -3.73 4.29 3.38
C GLU A 80 -4.09 5.18 2.18
N LYS A 81 -3.07 5.64 1.45
CA LYS A 81 -3.27 6.52 0.28
C LYS A 81 -2.11 6.43 -0.68
N TYR A 82 -2.44 6.41 -1.98
CA TYR A 82 -1.46 6.50 -3.05
C TYR A 82 -1.98 7.34 -4.21
N VAL A 83 -1.32 8.46 -4.46
CA VAL A 83 -1.58 9.37 -5.56
C VAL A 83 -0.24 9.67 -6.23
N PHE A 84 -0.16 9.31 -7.50
CA PHE A 84 0.97 9.63 -8.37
C PHE A 84 0.45 10.21 -9.67
N LYS A 85 0.39 11.54 -9.77
CA LYS A 85 0.01 12.26 -10.99
C LYS A 85 1.09 13.30 -11.33
N PRO A 86 2.20 12.89 -11.95
CA PRO A 86 3.34 13.78 -12.21
C PRO A 86 2.98 14.96 -13.10
N VAL A 87 2.08 14.78 -14.08
CA VAL A 87 1.60 15.85 -14.98
C VAL A 87 0.90 16.97 -14.20
N ASN A 88 0.19 16.64 -13.13
CA ASN A 88 -0.60 17.58 -12.34
C ASN A 88 0.15 18.05 -11.07
N SER A 89 1.39 17.58 -10.86
CA SER A 89 2.15 17.79 -9.61
C SER A 89 1.37 17.41 -8.35
N GLU A 90 0.57 16.34 -8.42
CA GLU A 90 -0.25 15.84 -7.32
C GLU A 90 0.33 14.50 -6.83
N PHE A 91 0.82 14.49 -5.59
CA PHE A 91 1.45 13.34 -4.96
C PHE A 91 0.91 13.12 -3.55
N ASP A 92 0.73 11.88 -3.14
CA ASP A 92 0.40 11.50 -1.76
C ASP A 92 0.74 10.01 -1.59
N PHE A 93 1.63 9.67 -0.67
CA PHE A 93 2.04 8.28 -0.45
C PHE A 93 2.11 7.98 1.04
N LYS A 94 1.02 7.41 1.55
CA LYS A 94 0.83 7.12 2.98
C LYS A 94 0.76 5.63 3.22
N LEU A 95 1.69 5.16 4.03
CA LEU A 95 1.79 3.80 4.51
C LEU A 95 1.63 3.79 6.03
N ASP A 96 1.04 2.72 6.57
CA ASP A 96 0.97 2.48 8.02
C ASP A 96 1.42 1.05 8.33
N LEU A 97 2.60 0.91 8.95
CA LEU A 97 3.15 -0.38 9.39
C LEU A 97 2.79 -0.60 10.87
N GLN A 98 1.83 -1.49 11.11
CA GLN A 98 1.30 -1.77 12.44
C GLN A 98 2.22 -2.70 13.24
N THR A 99 2.82 -3.69 12.59
CA THR A 99 3.78 -4.63 13.19
C THR A 99 4.65 -5.26 12.09
N GLY A 100 5.75 -5.90 12.49
CA GLY A 100 6.66 -6.63 11.60
C GLY A 100 7.79 -5.77 11.07
N SER A 101 8.14 -5.94 9.79
CA SER A 101 9.28 -5.22 9.21
C SER A 101 9.05 -4.83 7.75
N ALA A 102 9.57 -3.66 7.40
CA ALA A 102 9.51 -3.13 6.05
C ALA A 102 10.89 -2.59 5.64
N SER A 103 11.30 -2.90 4.41
CA SER A 103 12.35 -2.16 3.71
C SER A 103 11.69 -1.35 2.61
N PHE A 104 12.00 -0.06 2.53
CA PHE A 104 11.48 0.82 1.50
C PHE A 104 12.63 1.47 0.76
N GLU A 105 12.48 1.56 -0.56
CA GLU A 105 13.38 2.27 -1.45
C GLU A 105 12.54 3.26 -2.26
N SER A 106 12.83 4.54 -2.10
CA SER A 106 12.03 5.62 -2.70
C SER A 106 12.13 5.63 -4.22
N GLY A 107 10.98 5.84 -4.87
CA GLY A 107 10.89 6.16 -6.29
C GLY A 107 10.69 7.66 -6.53
N LYS A 108 10.02 7.99 -7.63
CA LYS A 108 9.80 9.35 -8.12
C LYS A 108 9.08 10.25 -7.13
N ILE A 109 8.16 9.75 -6.30
CA ILE A 109 7.52 10.60 -5.26
C ILE A 109 8.56 11.07 -4.25
N GLY A 110 9.48 10.19 -3.83
CA GLY A 110 10.54 10.56 -2.88
C GLY A 110 11.56 11.56 -3.42
N GLU A 111 11.72 11.61 -4.75
CA GLU A 111 12.58 12.58 -5.43
C GLU A 111 11.85 13.91 -5.67
N LEU A 112 10.64 13.86 -6.24
CA LEU A 112 9.88 15.04 -6.68
C LEU A 112 9.17 15.75 -5.53
N SER A 113 8.64 14.99 -4.56
CA SER A 113 7.93 15.54 -3.41
C SER A 113 8.10 14.68 -2.16
N PRO A 114 9.31 14.66 -1.56
CA PRO A 114 9.61 13.86 -0.37
C PRO A 114 8.67 14.10 0.82
N LYS A 115 8.08 15.30 0.91
CA LYS A 115 7.11 15.68 1.94
C LYS A 115 5.76 14.95 1.84
N ASP A 116 5.43 14.43 0.66
CA ASP A 116 4.15 13.75 0.40
C ASP A 116 4.24 12.25 0.71
N PHE A 117 5.45 11.75 1.03
CA PHE A 117 5.64 10.41 1.54
C PHE A 117 5.59 10.39 3.08
N THR A 118 4.90 9.41 3.64
CA THR A 118 4.86 9.16 5.09
C THR A 118 4.66 7.69 5.35
N LEU A 119 5.54 7.08 6.15
CA LEU A 119 5.32 5.79 6.77
C LEU A 119 5.02 5.98 8.26
N LYS A 120 3.80 5.68 8.67
CA LYS A 120 3.41 5.63 10.08
C LYS A 120 3.80 4.29 10.69
N THR A 121 4.09 4.34 11.98
CA THR A 121 4.29 3.19 12.86
C THR A 121 3.67 3.54 14.22
N PRO A 122 3.41 2.56 15.09
CA PRO A 122 2.97 2.81 16.47
C PRO A 122 3.89 3.77 17.25
N ASN A 123 5.18 3.81 16.90
CA ASN A 123 6.20 4.56 17.61
C ASN A 123 6.49 5.94 16.97
N GLY A 124 5.85 6.28 15.85
CA GLY A 124 6.07 7.56 15.18
C GLY A 124 5.98 7.50 13.66
N ILE A 125 6.47 8.56 13.02
CA ILE A 125 6.38 8.77 11.57
C ILE A 125 7.78 8.79 10.96
N VAL A 126 7.95 8.07 9.85
CA VAL A 126 9.14 8.08 9.00
C VAL A 126 8.83 8.85 7.72
N GLY A 127 9.56 9.95 7.52
CA GLY A 127 9.63 10.66 6.24
C GLY A 127 10.90 10.28 5.46
N ILE A 128 11.03 10.77 4.23
CA ILE A 128 12.19 10.51 3.37
C ILE A 128 12.74 11.80 2.76
N ARG A 129 13.98 11.72 2.26
CA ARG A 129 14.60 12.74 1.39
C ARG A 129 15.50 12.06 0.35
N GLY A 130 14.92 11.16 -0.45
CA GLY A 130 15.64 10.27 -1.39
C GLY A 130 16.43 9.21 -0.65
N THR A 131 15.78 8.12 -0.23
CA THR A 131 16.37 7.22 0.78
C THR A 131 15.88 5.78 0.64
N LYS A 132 16.80 4.85 0.92
CA LYS A 132 16.49 3.48 1.26
C LYS A 132 16.56 3.30 2.77
N PHE A 133 15.51 2.77 3.38
CA PHE A 133 15.46 2.55 4.82
C PHE A 133 14.86 1.19 5.16
N PHE A 134 15.16 0.75 6.38
CA PHE A 134 14.56 -0.43 6.99
C PHE A 134 13.94 -0.04 8.34
N VAL A 135 12.71 -0.47 8.58
CA VAL A 135 11.98 -0.25 9.82
C VAL A 135 11.47 -1.58 10.35
N LYS A 136 11.60 -1.78 11.66
CA LYS A 136 11.02 -2.92 12.37
C LYS A 136 10.19 -2.42 13.54
N VAL A 137 8.97 -2.90 13.61
CA VAL A 137 7.99 -2.63 14.67
C VAL A 137 7.71 -3.96 15.36
N LYS A 138 7.61 -3.93 16.69
CA LYS A 138 7.21 -5.09 17.49
C LYS A 138 5.70 -5.06 17.66
#